data_AF-A0A318XR19-F1
#
_entry.id   AF-A0A318XR19-F1
#
_cell.length_a   1.000
_cell.length_b   1.000
_cell.length_c   1.000
_cell.angle_alpha   90.00
_cell.angle_beta   90.00
_cell.angle_gamma   90.00
#
_symmetry.space_group_name_H-M   'P 1'
#
loop_
_entity.id
_entity.type
_entity.pdbx_description
1 polymer ?
#
loop_
_entity_poly.entity_id
_entity_poly.type
_entity_poly.pdbx_seq_one_letter_code
_entity_poly.pdbx_strand_id
1 'polypeptide(L)'
;MSISKKIFVIVLCGILITCFGTAGNLLWDFSPLIFPVISWAFVIAIGLLLTFSISIPLKTIGKVVERTANFDLSHDKTYNKIKQRKDEIGFIAKNLSLARIALRDMLGLMQETSNHLINNTQEVENAALHLKEKTDDTLLTTEHISASMQQSAATTSQISNSTQEILQNINLISQNSEKGAVSANIISEHASEIKESAVLSAKNAEDIYMEVKQQLQKAMEQAAAVSQIEFLAQAILQITEQTNLLSLNAAIEAARAGEAGKGFAVVADEIRKLADQSSKTATDIKQVVRTVNESVDALTESAGVLLNFMDKDVLNDYQKLIKTGEQYYADSMQFSSMMNEFNDSSKAMNQSVSIIVNALEQVSASVSQSAGGVVSISVKTAEVAGKVSEVKSSTQNNLVSSKKLKDQVSKFTL
;
A
#
# COMPACT_ATOMS: atom_id res chain seq x y z
N MET A 1 67.76 -78.41 3.77
CA MET A 1 69.05 -78.38 4.48
C MET A 1 69.58 -76.97 4.38
N SER A 2 69.81 -76.32 5.53
CA SER A 2 70.37 -74.96 5.58
C SER A 2 71.62 -74.85 4.70
N ILE A 3 71.85 -73.71 4.04
CA ILE A 3 73.12 -73.42 3.36
C ILE A 3 74.29 -73.69 4.31
N SER A 4 74.17 -73.31 5.59
CA SER A 4 75.17 -73.63 6.62
C SER A 4 75.37 -75.14 6.78
N LYS A 5 74.30 -75.94 6.77
CA LYS A 5 74.38 -77.40 6.82
C LYS A 5 74.96 -78.00 5.54
N LYS A 6 74.64 -77.46 4.35
CA LYS A 6 75.23 -77.88 3.06
C LYS A 6 76.73 -77.60 3.03
N ILE A 7 77.12 -76.39 3.41
CA ILE A 7 78.54 -76.00 3.53
C ILE A 7 79.22 -76.87 4.60
N PHE A 8 78.59 -77.09 5.76
CA PHE A 8 79.12 -77.94 6.81
C PHE A 8 79.32 -79.39 6.35
N VAL A 9 78.34 -80.00 5.68
CA VAL A 9 78.47 -81.36 5.12
C VAL A 9 79.53 -81.43 4.02
N ILE A 10 79.64 -80.40 3.18
CA ILE A 10 80.67 -80.30 2.15
C ILE A 10 82.07 -80.18 2.76
N VAL A 11 82.23 -79.33 3.78
CA VAL A 11 83.49 -79.14 4.53
C VAL A 11 83.84 -80.42 5.29
N LEU A 12 82.87 -81.06 5.94
CA LEU A 12 83.06 -82.32 6.66
C LEU A 12 83.46 -83.45 5.71
N CYS A 13 82.82 -83.59 4.54
CA CYS A 13 83.21 -84.56 3.52
C CYS A 13 84.60 -84.25 2.93
N GLY A 14 84.95 -82.97 2.73
CA GLY A 14 86.28 -82.56 2.28
C GLY A 14 87.38 -82.89 3.29
N ILE A 15 87.12 -82.67 4.59
CA ILE A 15 88.02 -83.06 5.69
C ILE A 15 88.13 -84.58 5.75
N LEU A 16 87.02 -85.32 5.63
CA LEU A 16 87.04 -86.78 5.63
C LEU A 16 87.82 -87.37 4.45
N ILE A 17 87.69 -86.82 3.24
CA ILE A 17 88.42 -87.29 2.05
C ILE A 17 89.92 -86.96 2.13
N THR A 18 90.29 -85.81 2.69
CA THR A 18 91.70 -85.44 2.90
C THR A 18 92.35 -86.24 4.04
N CYS A 19 91.63 -86.48 5.14
CA CYS A 19 92.07 -87.38 6.22
C CYS A 19 92.16 -88.85 5.77
N PHE A 20 91.20 -89.37 5.00
CA PHE A 20 91.28 -90.73 4.46
C PHE A 20 92.36 -90.88 3.39
N GLY A 21 92.64 -89.84 2.60
CA GLY A 21 93.70 -89.87 1.58
C GLY A 21 95.10 -89.85 2.14
N THR A 22 95.31 -89.12 3.24
CA THR A 22 96.60 -89.10 3.93
C THR A 22 96.85 -90.38 4.72
N ALA A 23 95.81 -91.00 5.30
CA ALA A 23 95.92 -92.29 5.99
C ALA A 23 95.98 -93.51 5.03
N GLY A 24 95.25 -93.46 3.90
CA GLY A 24 95.18 -94.55 2.93
C GLY A 24 96.47 -94.77 2.12
N ASN A 25 97.23 -93.70 1.87
CA ASN A 25 98.55 -93.78 1.23
C ASN A 25 99.59 -94.57 2.05
N LEU A 26 99.33 -94.88 3.34
CA LEU A 26 100.24 -95.62 4.20
C LEU A 26 99.95 -97.13 4.26
N LEU A 27 98.79 -97.60 3.77
CA LEU A 27 98.34 -98.98 3.98
C LEU A 27 98.18 -99.80 2.69
N TRP A 28 97.85 -99.19 1.53
CA TRP A 28 97.55 -99.92 0.30
C TRP A 28 98.43 -99.45 -0.88
N ASP A 29 99.05 -100.39 -1.62
CA ASP A 29 99.89 -100.17 -2.83
C ASP A 29 99.07 -99.69 -4.06
N PHE A 30 98.38 -98.55 -3.94
CA PHE A 30 97.75 -97.89 -5.08
C PHE A 30 98.69 -96.84 -5.69
N SER A 31 98.66 -96.73 -7.03
CA SER A 31 99.44 -95.73 -7.79
C SER A 31 99.28 -94.31 -7.20
N PRO A 32 100.37 -93.55 -6.99
CA PRO A 32 100.36 -92.23 -6.33
C PRO A 32 99.58 -91.14 -7.09
N LEU A 33 99.00 -91.45 -8.26
CA LEU A 33 98.24 -90.54 -9.11
C LEU A 33 96.70 -90.63 -8.96
N ILE A 34 96.16 -91.67 -8.32
CA ILE A 34 94.70 -91.89 -8.28
C ILE A 34 94.01 -90.96 -7.26
N PHE A 35 94.58 -90.82 -6.07
CA PHE A 35 94.05 -89.98 -4.99
C PHE A 35 93.94 -88.48 -5.35
N PRO A 36 94.94 -87.83 -5.97
CA PRO A 36 94.83 -86.42 -6.35
C PRO A 36 93.76 -86.18 -7.43
N VAL A 37 93.55 -87.13 -8.35
CA VAL A 37 92.52 -87.03 -9.38
C VAL A 37 91.11 -87.11 -8.78
N ILE A 38 90.87 -88.04 -7.84
CA ILE A 38 89.58 -88.15 -7.13
C ILE A 38 89.31 -86.89 -6.29
N SER A 39 90.34 -86.37 -5.63
CA SER A 39 90.24 -85.11 -4.87
C SER A 39 89.89 -83.92 -5.77
N TRP A 40 90.52 -83.78 -6.93
CA TRP A 40 90.20 -82.73 -7.91
C TRP A 40 88.78 -82.88 -8.48
N ALA A 41 88.37 -84.09 -8.83
CA ALA A 41 87.02 -84.37 -9.28
C ALA A 41 85.98 -84.02 -8.20
N PHE A 42 86.27 -84.30 -6.93
CA PHE A 42 85.41 -83.96 -5.80
C PHE A 42 85.31 -82.45 -5.58
N VAL A 43 86.43 -81.70 -5.68
CA VAL A 43 86.43 -80.23 -5.61
C VAL A 43 85.63 -79.63 -6.76
N ILE A 44 85.79 -80.14 -7.99
CA ILE A 44 85.00 -79.69 -9.16
C ILE A 44 83.51 -80.00 -8.94
N ALA A 45 83.18 -81.20 -8.46
CA ALA A 45 81.80 -81.61 -8.20
C ALA A 45 81.14 -80.74 -7.11
N ILE A 46 81.86 -80.41 -6.02
CA ILE A 46 81.41 -79.47 -5.00
C ILE A 46 81.26 -78.07 -5.58
N GLY A 47 82.22 -77.59 -6.36
CA GLY A 47 82.18 -76.28 -7.00
C GLY A 47 80.96 -76.14 -7.90
N LEU A 48 80.66 -77.17 -8.70
CA LEU A 48 79.44 -77.25 -9.51
C LEU A 48 78.19 -77.31 -8.62
N LEU A 49 78.17 -78.15 -7.57
CA LEU A 49 77.05 -78.22 -6.63
C LEU A 49 76.76 -76.88 -5.94
N LEU A 50 77.78 -76.16 -5.46
CA LEU A 50 77.62 -74.84 -4.86
C LEU A 50 77.18 -73.80 -5.90
N THR A 51 77.71 -73.87 -7.12
CA THR A 51 77.32 -72.99 -8.23
C THR A 51 75.84 -73.19 -8.59
N PHE A 52 75.38 -74.42 -8.76
CA PHE A 52 73.99 -74.74 -9.08
C PHE A 52 73.04 -74.59 -7.87
N SER A 53 73.50 -74.87 -6.65
CA SER A 53 72.64 -74.83 -5.46
C SER A 53 72.56 -73.44 -4.83
N ILE A 54 73.56 -72.57 -4.99
CA ILE A 54 73.64 -71.24 -4.34
C ILE A 54 73.85 -70.14 -5.37
N SER A 55 74.96 -70.15 -6.13
CA SER A 55 75.37 -68.99 -6.95
C SER A 55 74.37 -68.66 -8.07
N ILE A 56 73.84 -69.66 -8.78
CA ILE A 56 72.85 -69.45 -9.85
C ILE A 56 71.53 -68.91 -9.28
N PRO A 57 70.90 -69.55 -8.26
CA PRO A 57 69.71 -69.00 -7.62
C PRO A 57 69.91 -67.59 -7.04
N LEU A 58 71.06 -67.30 -6.44
CA LEU A 58 71.37 -65.98 -5.89
C LEU A 58 71.54 -64.93 -6.99
N LYS A 59 72.17 -65.27 -8.12
CA LYS A 59 72.24 -64.42 -9.31
C LYS A 59 70.85 -64.10 -9.87
N THR A 60 69.95 -65.08 -9.88
CA THR A 60 68.55 -64.85 -10.28
C THR A 60 67.82 -63.92 -9.32
N ILE A 61 67.95 -64.10 -8.00
CA ILE A 61 67.39 -63.16 -7.01
C ILE A 61 68.02 -61.77 -7.16
N GLY A 62 69.33 -61.68 -7.38
CA GLY A 62 70.05 -60.42 -7.61
C GLY A 62 69.49 -59.64 -8.80
N LYS A 63 69.18 -60.33 -9.91
CA LYS A 63 68.48 -59.72 -11.05
C LYS A 63 67.07 -59.21 -10.68
N VAL A 64 66.34 -59.92 -9.83
CA VAL A 64 65.00 -59.47 -9.38
C VAL A 64 65.12 -58.23 -8.49
N VAL A 65 66.15 -58.16 -7.63
CA VAL A 65 66.45 -56.98 -6.83
C VAL A 65 66.87 -55.80 -7.71
N GLU A 66 67.72 -56.02 -8.70
CA GLU A 66 68.14 -55.01 -9.68
C GLU A 66 66.95 -54.45 -10.46
N ARG A 67 66.03 -55.31 -10.93
CA ARG A 67 64.77 -54.88 -11.54
C ARG A 67 63.93 -54.04 -10.59
N THR A 68 63.83 -54.44 -9.32
CA THR A 68 63.10 -53.69 -8.29
C THR A 68 63.73 -52.31 -8.05
N ALA A 69 65.06 -52.22 -8.02
CA ALA A 69 65.79 -50.96 -7.88
C ALA A 69 65.63 -50.04 -9.10
N ASN A 70 65.48 -50.62 -10.29
CA ASN A 70 65.17 -49.92 -11.53
C ASN A 70 63.67 -49.69 -11.75
N PHE A 71 62.87 -49.73 -10.67
CA PHE A 71 61.42 -49.49 -10.66
C PHE A 71 60.58 -50.49 -11.49
N ASP A 72 61.15 -51.63 -11.88
CA ASP A 72 60.45 -52.71 -12.56
C ASP A 72 59.91 -53.72 -11.56
N LEU A 73 58.65 -53.53 -11.19
CA LEU A 73 57.86 -54.39 -10.33
C LEU A 73 57.03 -55.41 -11.11
N SER A 74 57.17 -55.49 -12.44
CA SER A 74 56.40 -56.43 -13.27
C SER A 74 56.59 -57.90 -12.83
N HIS A 75 55.57 -58.70 -13.10
CA HIS A 75 55.53 -60.09 -12.64
C HIS A 75 56.63 -60.93 -13.32
N ASP A 76 57.59 -61.41 -12.52
CA ASP A 76 58.73 -62.18 -13.02
C ASP A 76 58.61 -63.66 -12.65
N LYS A 77 58.44 -64.51 -13.67
CA LYS A 77 58.29 -65.97 -13.49
C LYS A 77 59.63 -66.68 -13.24
N THR A 78 60.77 -66.03 -13.46
CA THR A 78 62.10 -66.67 -13.44
C THR A 78 62.52 -67.21 -12.07
N TYR A 79 62.01 -66.63 -10.98
CA TYR A 79 62.35 -67.03 -9.61
C TYR A 79 61.24 -67.84 -8.90
N ASN A 80 60.16 -68.19 -9.60
CA ASN A 80 59.05 -68.99 -9.04
C ASN A 80 59.51 -70.38 -8.56
N LYS A 81 60.42 -71.01 -9.32
CA LYS A 81 61.04 -72.29 -8.92
C LYS A 81 61.93 -72.14 -7.67
N ILE A 82 62.51 -70.95 -7.46
CA ILE A 82 63.38 -70.66 -6.30
C ILE A 82 62.54 -70.43 -5.05
N LYS A 83 61.37 -69.77 -5.18
CA LYS A 83 60.41 -69.52 -4.09
C LYS A 83 59.90 -70.80 -3.41
N GLN A 84 59.87 -71.93 -4.13
CA GLN A 84 59.43 -73.23 -3.61
C GLN A 84 60.51 -73.96 -2.79
N ARG A 85 61.75 -73.46 -2.78
CA ARG A 85 62.84 -74.07 -2.00
C ARG A 85 62.59 -73.91 -0.50
N LYS A 86 62.93 -74.94 0.28
CA LYS A 86 62.83 -74.96 1.74
C LYS A 86 64.15 -74.56 2.45
N ASP A 87 65.02 -73.84 1.76
CA ASP A 87 66.29 -73.32 2.29
C ASP A 87 66.29 -71.78 2.33
N GLU A 88 67.37 -71.17 2.83
CA GLU A 88 67.48 -69.73 3.06
C GLU A 88 67.30 -68.92 1.77
N ILE A 89 67.73 -69.46 0.62
CA ILE A 89 67.51 -68.83 -0.69
C ILE A 89 66.02 -68.78 -1.01
N GLY A 90 65.28 -69.86 -0.73
CA GLY A 90 63.83 -69.90 -0.89
C GLY A 90 63.12 -68.93 0.05
N PHE A 91 63.60 -68.78 1.29
CA PHE A 91 63.09 -67.80 2.26
C PHE A 91 63.28 -66.35 1.76
N ILE A 92 64.48 -65.99 1.27
CA ILE A 92 64.76 -64.67 0.70
C ILE A 92 63.88 -64.42 -0.54
N ALA A 93 63.81 -65.39 -1.46
CA ALA A 93 62.98 -65.28 -2.67
C ALA A 93 61.49 -65.08 -2.33
N LYS A 94 60.98 -65.80 -1.32
CA LYS A 94 59.59 -65.66 -0.86
C LYS A 94 59.34 -64.27 -0.26
N ASN A 95 60.19 -63.78 0.64
CA ASN A 95 60.00 -62.47 1.27
C ASN A 95 60.19 -61.32 0.29
N LEU A 96 61.14 -61.42 -0.65
CA LEU A 96 61.29 -60.45 -1.75
C LEU A 96 60.04 -60.43 -2.64
N SER A 97 59.47 -61.60 -2.94
CA SER A 97 58.18 -61.70 -3.66
C SER A 97 57.07 -60.96 -2.94
N LEU A 98 56.91 -61.18 -1.63
CA LEU A 98 55.91 -60.53 -0.80
C LEU A 98 56.12 -59.00 -0.74
N ALA A 99 57.36 -58.54 -0.60
CA ALA A 99 57.69 -57.12 -0.62
C ALA A 99 57.35 -56.47 -1.97
N ARG A 100 57.68 -57.12 -3.10
CA ARG A 100 57.32 -56.62 -4.44
C ARG A 100 55.80 -56.58 -4.66
N ILE A 101 55.06 -57.58 -4.15
CA ILE A 101 53.58 -57.56 -4.20
C ILE A 101 53.04 -56.38 -3.38
N ALA A 102 53.48 -56.22 -2.13
CA ALA A 102 53.04 -55.12 -1.27
C ALA A 102 53.35 -53.73 -1.87
N LEU A 103 54.53 -53.56 -2.49
CA LEU A 103 54.89 -52.33 -3.20
C LEU A 103 53.98 -52.08 -4.41
N ARG A 104 53.67 -53.13 -5.18
CA ARG A 104 52.77 -53.02 -6.34
C ARG A 104 51.36 -52.62 -5.91
N ASP A 105 50.81 -53.27 -4.88
CA ASP A 105 49.47 -52.97 -4.37
C ASP A 105 49.41 -51.54 -3.82
N MET A 106 50.43 -51.10 -3.08
CA MET A 106 50.56 -49.71 -2.60
C MET A 106 50.60 -48.70 -3.75
N LEU A 107 51.43 -48.95 -4.78
CA LEU A 107 51.54 -48.05 -5.95
C LEU A 107 50.25 -48.05 -6.78
N GLY A 108 49.56 -49.19 -6.90
CA GLY A 108 48.24 -49.27 -7.52
C GLY A 108 47.21 -48.40 -6.81
N LEU A 109 47.14 -48.52 -5.47
CA LEU A 109 46.28 -47.66 -4.65
C LEU A 109 46.65 -46.18 -4.77
N MET A 110 47.95 -45.84 -4.82
CA MET A 110 48.42 -44.46 -5.02
C MET A 110 48.01 -43.92 -6.40
N GLN A 111 48.08 -44.75 -7.45
CA GLN A 111 47.67 -44.35 -8.80
C GLN A 111 46.16 -44.08 -8.87
N GLU A 112 45.36 -44.97 -8.30
CA GLU A 112 43.91 -44.84 -8.20
C GLU A 112 43.54 -43.58 -7.41
N THR A 113 44.09 -43.43 -6.21
CA THR A 113 43.86 -42.25 -5.34
C THR A 113 44.26 -40.95 -6.04
N SER A 114 45.39 -40.95 -6.76
CA SER A 114 45.84 -39.78 -7.50
C SER A 114 44.90 -39.40 -8.65
N ASN A 115 44.33 -40.39 -9.36
CA ASN A 115 43.35 -40.13 -10.41
C ASN A 115 42.04 -39.59 -9.81
N HIS A 116 41.58 -40.17 -8.69
CA HIS A 116 40.42 -39.65 -7.96
C HIS A 116 40.64 -38.21 -7.49
N LEU A 117 41.81 -37.87 -6.95
CA LEU A 117 42.11 -36.50 -6.54
C LEU A 117 42.08 -35.52 -7.72
N ILE A 118 42.62 -35.89 -8.89
CA ILE A 118 42.56 -35.04 -10.10
C ILE A 118 41.11 -34.78 -10.49
N ASN A 119 40.26 -35.81 -10.52
CA ASN A 119 38.85 -35.66 -10.86
C ASN A 119 38.12 -34.78 -9.83
N ASN A 120 38.31 -35.05 -8.54
CA ASN A 120 37.72 -34.25 -7.46
C ASN A 120 38.15 -32.78 -7.53
N THR A 121 39.41 -32.50 -7.86
CA THR A 121 39.87 -31.10 -8.01
C THR A 121 39.17 -30.39 -9.18
N GLN A 122 38.87 -31.09 -10.27
CA GLN A 122 38.12 -30.50 -11.38
C GLN A 122 36.66 -30.21 -11.00
N GLU A 123 36.03 -31.13 -10.26
CA GLU A 123 34.67 -30.93 -9.74
C GLU A 123 34.59 -29.73 -8.79
N VAL A 124 35.56 -29.62 -7.86
CA VAL A 124 35.64 -28.48 -6.93
C VAL A 124 35.90 -27.17 -7.67
N GLU A 125 36.74 -27.17 -8.71
CA GLU A 125 36.98 -25.98 -9.53
C GLU A 125 35.71 -25.52 -10.25
N ASN A 126 34.95 -26.44 -10.84
CA ASN A 126 33.66 -26.13 -11.48
C ASN A 126 32.64 -25.60 -10.45
N ALA A 127 32.54 -26.21 -9.28
CA ALA A 127 31.66 -25.75 -8.21
C ALA A 127 32.05 -24.35 -7.71
N ALA A 128 33.35 -24.04 -7.61
CA ALA A 128 33.84 -22.72 -7.25
C ALA A 128 33.48 -21.65 -8.29
N LEU A 129 33.56 -21.98 -9.59
CA LEU A 129 33.13 -21.07 -10.67
C LEU A 129 31.63 -20.77 -10.61
N HIS A 130 30.79 -21.79 -10.42
CA HIS A 130 29.34 -21.59 -10.24
C HIS A 130 29.02 -20.78 -8.99
N LEU A 131 29.73 -21.01 -7.88
CA LEU A 131 29.54 -20.23 -6.66
C LEU A 131 29.95 -18.76 -6.87
N LYS A 132 31.00 -18.50 -7.66
CA LYS A 132 31.40 -17.14 -8.03
C LYS A 132 30.30 -16.42 -8.83
N GLU A 133 29.74 -17.07 -9.85
CA GLU A 133 28.62 -16.53 -10.63
C GLU A 133 27.42 -16.18 -9.73
N LYS A 134 27.02 -17.10 -8.84
CA LYS A 134 25.91 -16.85 -7.89
C LYS A 134 26.20 -15.73 -6.89
N THR A 135 27.47 -15.54 -6.54
CA THR A 135 27.91 -14.44 -5.68
C THR A 135 27.76 -13.10 -6.41
N ASP A 136 28.14 -13.05 -7.69
CA ASP A 136 28.00 -11.85 -8.52
C ASP A 136 26.50 -11.52 -8.77
N ASP A 137 25.65 -12.51 -9.03
CA ASP A 137 24.18 -12.35 -9.11
C ASP A 137 23.61 -11.75 -7.80
N THR A 138 24.10 -12.23 -6.65
CA THR A 138 23.66 -11.76 -5.33
C THR A 138 24.05 -10.32 -5.10
N LEU A 139 25.24 -9.89 -5.55
CA LEU A 139 25.67 -8.48 -5.47
C LEU A 139 24.76 -7.57 -6.29
N LEU A 140 24.47 -7.93 -7.55
CA LEU A 140 23.56 -7.15 -8.41
C LEU A 140 22.17 -7.01 -7.80
N THR A 141 21.64 -8.11 -7.24
CA THR A 141 20.34 -8.10 -6.56
C THR A 141 20.39 -7.20 -5.31
N THR A 142 21.50 -7.23 -4.56
CA THR A 142 21.70 -6.41 -3.37
C THR A 142 21.74 -4.91 -3.72
N GLU A 143 22.39 -4.52 -4.82
CA GLU A 143 22.40 -3.15 -5.33
C GLU A 143 20.98 -2.67 -5.71
N HIS A 144 20.22 -3.51 -6.41
CA HIS A 144 18.84 -3.20 -6.77
C HIS A 144 17.94 -3.02 -5.54
N ILE A 145 18.09 -3.88 -4.53
CA ILE A 145 17.35 -3.74 -3.27
C ILE A 145 17.78 -2.45 -2.55
N SER A 146 19.07 -2.10 -2.55
CA SER A 146 19.56 -0.86 -1.96
C SER A 146 18.92 0.38 -2.61
N ALA A 147 18.86 0.43 -3.94
CA ALA A 147 18.19 1.50 -4.66
C ALA A 147 16.68 1.56 -4.33
N SER A 148 16.04 0.39 -4.24
CA SER A 148 14.63 0.29 -3.85
C SER A 148 14.39 0.82 -2.43
N MET A 149 15.30 0.55 -1.47
CA MET A 149 15.21 1.08 -0.11
C MET A 149 15.34 2.61 -0.06
N GLN A 150 16.25 3.19 -0.85
CA GLN A 150 16.38 4.64 -0.97
C GLN A 150 15.11 5.28 -1.53
N GLN A 151 14.51 4.66 -2.55
CA GLN A 151 13.24 5.10 -3.11
C GLN A 151 12.11 4.99 -2.08
N SER A 152 12.01 3.87 -1.36
CA SER A 152 11.02 3.70 -0.28
C SER A 152 11.17 4.75 0.82
N ALA A 153 12.40 5.11 1.20
CA ALA A 153 12.65 6.18 2.16
C ALA A 153 12.16 7.54 1.64
N ALA A 154 12.46 7.88 0.38
CA ALA A 154 12.00 9.11 -0.24
C ALA A 154 10.47 9.18 -0.34
N THR A 155 9.81 8.10 -0.77
CA THR A 155 8.35 8.01 -0.83
C THR A 155 7.73 8.13 0.56
N THR A 156 8.30 7.49 1.58
CA THR A 156 7.83 7.58 2.97
C THR A 156 7.89 9.03 3.47
N SER A 157 9.00 9.74 3.18
CA SER A 157 9.14 11.16 3.52
C SER A 157 8.12 12.04 2.79
N GLN A 158 7.85 11.76 1.51
CA GLN A 158 6.84 12.50 0.76
C GLN A 158 5.44 12.30 1.33
N ILE A 159 5.06 11.05 1.66
CA ILE A 159 3.76 10.75 2.26
C ILE A 159 3.64 11.44 3.63
N SER A 160 4.72 11.49 4.42
CA SER A 160 4.75 12.23 5.68
C SER A 160 4.41 13.72 5.49
N ASN A 161 4.99 14.37 4.49
CA ASN A 161 4.69 15.78 4.19
C ASN A 161 3.23 15.96 3.75
N SER A 162 2.72 15.12 2.84
CA SER A 162 1.32 15.16 2.42
C SER A 162 0.35 14.92 3.58
N THR A 163 0.73 14.05 4.53
CA THR A 163 -0.06 13.78 5.74
C THR A 163 -0.16 15.02 6.62
N GLN A 164 0.90 15.83 6.71
CA GLN A 164 0.89 17.10 7.43
C GLN A 164 -0.01 18.15 6.77
N GLU A 165 -0.02 18.22 5.43
CA GLU A 165 -0.96 19.08 4.69
C GLU A 165 -2.42 18.65 4.92
N ILE A 166 -2.70 17.34 4.93
CA ILE A 166 -4.03 16.81 5.25
C ILE A 166 -4.46 17.23 6.65
N LEU A 167 -3.58 17.18 7.66
CA LEU A 167 -3.88 17.68 9.01
C LEU A 167 -4.26 19.16 9.03
N GLN A 168 -3.56 19.99 8.26
CA GLN A 168 -3.90 21.41 8.15
C GLN A 168 -5.29 21.61 7.55
N ASN A 169 -5.61 20.87 6.49
CA ASN A 169 -6.93 20.91 5.85
C ASN A 169 -8.04 20.43 6.78
N ILE A 170 -7.82 19.37 7.56
CA ILE A 170 -8.77 18.91 8.59
C ILE A 170 -9.08 20.01 9.60
N ASN A 171 -8.04 20.69 10.10
CA ASN A 171 -8.22 21.78 11.06
C ASN A 171 -9.00 22.95 10.44
N LEU A 172 -8.74 23.30 9.18
CA LEU A 172 -9.50 24.31 8.45
C LEU A 172 -10.97 23.92 8.28
N ILE A 173 -11.27 22.65 7.96
CA ILE A 173 -12.65 22.17 7.86
C ILE A 173 -13.34 22.29 9.22
N SER A 174 -12.72 21.81 10.31
CA SER A 174 -13.28 21.91 11.66
C SER A 174 -13.59 23.36 12.06
N GLN A 175 -12.66 24.30 11.81
CA GLN A 175 -12.87 25.72 12.08
C GLN A 175 -14.00 26.32 11.23
N ASN A 176 -14.09 25.96 9.95
CA ASN A 176 -15.15 26.44 9.06
C ASN A 176 -16.51 25.86 9.44
N SER A 177 -16.56 24.60 9.89
CA SER A 177 -17.76 23.98 10.44
C SER A 177 -18.25 24.71 11.69
N GLU A 178 -17.35 25.04 12.62
CA GLU A 178 -17.71 25.81 13.82
C GLU A 178 -18.26 27.19 13.46
N LYS A 179 -17.59 27.92 12.56
CA LYS A 179 -18.09 29.21 12.05
C LYS A 179 -19.45 29.07 11.33
N GLY A 180 -19.63 27.99 10.57
CA GLY A 180 -20.87 27.67 9.89
C GLY A 180 -22.02 27.43 10.86
N ALA A 181 -21.78 26.69 11.95
CA ALA A 181 -22.77 26.44 12.99
C ALA A 181 -23.17 27.74 13.72
N VAL A 182 -22.20 28.62 14.02
CA VAL A 182 -22.48 29.95 14.58
C VAL A 182 -23.33 30.78 13.63
N SER A 183 -23.00 30.77 12.34
CA SER A 183 -23.75 31.50 11.31
C SER A 183 -25.19 30.97 11.18
N ALA A 184 -25.37 29.66 11.28
CA ALA A 184 -26.68 29.03 11.33
C ALA A 184 -27.50 29.59 12.50
N ASN A 185 -26.95 29.57 13.72
CA ASN A 185 -27.65 30.07 14.90
C ASN A 185 -28.11 31.53 14.73
N ILE A 186 -27.27 32.40 14.16
CA ILE A 186 -27.63 33.79 13.84
C ILE A 186 -28.80 33.86 12.84
N ILE A 187 -28.78 33.04 11.79
CA ILE A 187 -29.88 32.95 10.82
C ILE A 187 -31.17 32.47 11.50
N SER A 188 -31.08 31.53 12.44
CA SER A 188 -32.26 31.04 13.18
C SER A 188 -32.88 32.14 14.05
N GLU A 189 -32.05 32.98 14.68
CA GLU A 189 -32.49 34.12 15.47
C GLU A 189 -33.20 35.15 14.59
N HIS A 190 -32.58 35.58 13.49
CA HIS A 190 -33.21 36.50 12.54
C HIS A 190 -34.51 35.95 11.94
N ALA A 191 -34.58 34.64 11.64
CA ALA A 191 -35.78 34.01 11.13
C ALA A 191 -36.93 34.04 12.16
N SER A 192 -36.60 33.86 13.45
CA SER A 192 -37.55 34.00 14.54
C SER A 192 -38.05 35.45 14.70
N GLU A 193 -37.15 36.43 14.60
CA GLU A 193 -37.50 37.85 14.65
C GLU A 193 -38.42 38.27 13.50
N ILE A 194 -38.12 37.83 12.27
CA ILE A 194 -38.98 38.07 11.09
C ILE A 194 -40.37 37.48 11.32
N LYS A 195 -40.44 36.24 11.82
CA LYS A 195 -41.72 35.58 12.12
C LYS A 195 -42.51 36.38 13.15
N GLU A 196 -41.89 36.78 14.26
CA GLU A 196 -42.55 37.53 15.33
C GLU A 196 -43.04 38.90 14.85
N SER A 197 -42.20 39.63 14.12
CA SER A 197 -42.56 40.92 13.53
C SER A 197 -43.70 40.80 12.52
N ALA A 198 -43.71 39.74 11.70
CA ALA A 198 -44.78 39.47 10.74
C ALA A 198 -46.10 39.13 11.46
N VAL A 199 -46.07 38.33 12.54
CA VAL A 199 -47.26 38.04 13.36
C VAL A 199 -47.84 39.32 13.96
N LEU A 200 -46.99 40.18 14.54
CA LEU A 200 -47.43 41.45 15.12
C LEU A 200 -48.03 42.38 14.06
N SER A 201 -47.38 42.48 12.90
CA SER A 201 -47.83 43.32 11.79
C SER A 201 -49.14 42.82 11.16
N ALA A 202 -49.30 41.50 11.04
CA ALA A 202 -50.54 40.88 10.59
C ALA A 202 -51.70 41.24 11.51
N LYS A 203 -51.51 41.11 12.82
CA LYS A 203 -52.52 41.44 13.82
C LYS A 203 -52.90 42.92 13.77
N ASN A 204 -51.91 43.82 13.71
CA ASN A 204 -52.18 45.25 13.60
C ASN A 204 -52.95 45.60 12.31
N ALA A 205 -52.61 44.96 11.18
CA ALA A 205 -53.32 45.15 9.92
C ALA A 205 -54.77 44.62 9.97
N GLU A 206 -54.99 43.48 10.64
CA GLU A 206 -56.33 42.91 10.86
C GLU A 206 -57.19 43.81 11.76
N ASP A 207 -56.62 44.35 12.84
CA ASP A 207 -57.29 45.28 13.74
C ASP A 207 -57.73 46.56 12.99
N ILE A 208 -56.83 47.15 12.19
CA ILE A 208 -57.14 48.33 11.35
C ILE A 208 -58.21 47.98 10.30
N TYR A 209 -58.10 46.83 9.64
CA TYR A 209 -59.07 46.37 8.65
C TYR A 209 -60.48 46.28 9.26
N MET A 210 -60.59 45.67 10.44
CA MET A 210 -61.86 45.52 11.15
C MET A 210 -62.44 46.88 11.59
N GLU A 211 -61.60 47.78 12.10
CA GLU A 211 -62.02 49.12 12.48
C GLU A 211 -62.54 49.92 11.29
N VAL A 212 -61.78 49.98 10.19
CA VAL A 212 -62.17 50.72 8.98
C VAL A 212 -63.45 50.14 8.37
N LYS A 213 -63.57 48.81 8.32
CA LYS A 213 -64.78 48.14 7.83
C LYS A 213 -66.02 48.52 8.65
N GLN A 214 -65.90 48.52 9.98
CA GLN A 214 -66.99 48.92 10.87
C GLN A 214 -67.35 50.41 10.72
N GLN A 215 -66.35 51.29 10.62
CA GLN A 215 -66.56 52.72 10.40
C GLN A 215 -67.25 52.98 9.05
N LEU A 216 -66.84 52.28 8.00
CA LEU A 216 -67.45 52.38 6.67
C LEU A 216 -68.92 51.94 6.69
N GLN A 217 -69.22 50.81 7.33
CA GLN A 217 -70.60 50.32 7.47
C GLN A 217 -71.48 51.36 8.21
N LYS A 218 -70.97 51.93 9.30
CA LYS A 218 -71.67 52.99 10.04
C LYS A 218 -71.87 54.26 9.20
N ALA A 219 -70.87 54.64 8.40
CA ALA A 219 -70.97 55.79 7.50
C ALA A 219 -72.04 55.57 6.41
N MET A 220 -72.14 54.36 5.86
CA MET A 220 -73.19 54.00 4.90
C MET A 220 -74.60 54.08 5.53
N GLU A 221 -74.77 53.56 6.75
CA GLU A 221 -76.05 53.66 7.48
C GLU A 221 -76.44 55.13 7.74
N GLN A 222 -75.48 55.99 8.08
CA GLN A 222 -75.72 57.42 8.27
C GLN A 222 -76.00 58.14 6.95
N ALA A 223 -75.33 57.78 5.86
CA ALA A 223 -75.58 58.37 4.55
C ALA A 223 -76.98 58.03 4.02
N ALA A 224 -77.56 56.89 4.39
CA ALA A 224 -78.96 56.59 4.05
C ALA A 224 -79.95 57.62 4.60
N ALA A 225 -79.62 58.32 5.70
CA ALA A 225 -80.44 59.41 6.22
C ALA A 225 -80.43 60.66 5.31
N VAL A 226 -79.42 60.83 4.45
CA VAL A 226 -79.35 61.92 3.47
C VAL A 226 -80.44 61.77 2.40
N SER A 227 -80.82 60.55 2.05
CA SER A 227 -81.96 60.27 1.16
C SER A 227 -83.29 60.80 1.72
N GLN A 228 -83.42 60.96 3.04
CA GLN A 228 -84.59 61.59 3.66
C GLN A 228 -84.70 63.09 3.30
N ILE A 229 -83.56 63.77 3.07
CA ILE A 229 -83.52 65.17 2.65
C ILE A 229 -84.09 65.32 1.23
N GLU A 230 -83.88 64.34 0.35
CA GLU A 230 -84.51 64.34 -0.98
C GLU A 230 -86.04 64.31 -0.87
N PHE A 231 -86.60 63.50 0.03
CA PHE A 231 -88.04 63.47 0.28
C PHE A 231 -88.55 64.81 0.82
N LEU A 232 -87.82 65.44 1.74
CA LEU A 232 -88.18 66.77 2.26
C LEU A 232 -88.13 67.84 1.17
N ALA A 233 -87.10 67.84 0.32
CA ALA A 233 -86.99 68.75 -0.82
C ALA A 233 -88.15 68.54 -1.82
N GLN A 234 -88.54 67.29 -2.07
CA GLN A 234 -89.69 66.95 -2.91
C GLN A 234 -91.02 67.43 -2.30
N ALA A 235 -91.18 67.33 -0.98
CA ALA A 235 -92.35 67.87 -0.28
C ALA A 235 -92.41 69.40 -0.37
N ILE A 236 -91.26 70.09 -0.23
CA ILE A 236 -91.18 71.55 -0.42
C ILE A 236 -91.59 71.91 -1.85
N LEU A 237 -91.08 71.20 -2.87
CA LEU A 237 -91.47 71.43 -4.26
C LEU A 237 -92.99 71.35 -4.45
N GLN A 238 -93.64 70.31 -3.91
CA GLN A 238 -95.10 70.16 -3.96
C GLN A 238 -95.84 71.32 -3.26
N ILE A 239 -95.37 71.75 -2.08
CA ILE A 239 -95.95 72.89 -1.35
C ILE A 239 -95.78 74.18 -2.17
N THR A 240 -94.60 74.40 -2.77
CA THR A 240 -94.33 75.60 -3.57
C THR A 240 -95.15 75.63 -4.85
N GLU A 241 -95.38 74.49 -5.50
CA GLU A 241 -96.26 74.37 -6.67
C GLU A 241 -97.72 74.68 -6.32
N GLN A 242 -98.23 74.13 -5.21
CA GLN A 242 -99.56 74.47 -4.70
C GLN A 242 -99.68 75.95 -4.32
N THR A 243 -98.66 76.50 -3.67
CA THR A 243 -98.62 77.92 -3.27
C THR A 243 -98.57 78.83 -4.51
N ASN A 244 -97.81 78.44 -5.53
CA ASN A 244 -97.75 79.14 -6.81
C ASN A 244 -99.13 79.15 -7.48
N LEU A 245 -99.82 78.01 -7.57
CA LEU A 245 -101.18 77.90 -8.10
C LEU A 245 -102.20 78.72 -7.27
N LEU A 246 -102.11 78.70 -5.94
CA LEU A 246 -102.97 79.51 -5.07
C LEU A 246 -102.75 81.01 -5.31
N SER A 247 -101.48 81.43 -5.39
CA SER A 247 -101.10 82.83 -5.61
C SER A 247 -101.49 83.32 -7.01
N LEU A 248 -101.42 82.45 -8.02
CA LEU A 248 -101.88 82.74 -9.38
C LEU A 248 -103.39 82.92 -9.43
N ASN A 249 -104.15 82.03 -8.78
CA ASN A 249 -105.61 82.16 -8.68
C ASN A 249 -106.00 83.44 -7.91
N ALA A 250 -105.27 83.77 -6.84
CA ALA A 250 -105.48 85.01 -6.09
C ALA A 250 -105.14 86.26 -6.92
N ALA A 251 -104.07 86.24 -7.73
CA ALA A 251 -103.70 87.32 -8.63
C ALA A 251 -104.74 87.52 -9.75
N ILE A 252 -105.29 86.43 -10.30
CA ILE A 252 -106.38 86.46 -11.29
C ILE A 252 -107.64 87.10 -10.68
N GLU A 253 -108.05 86.68 -9.49
CA GLU A 253 -109.27 87.19 -8.86
C GLU A 253 -109.09 88.65 -8.36
N ALA A 254 -107.88 89.02 -7.93
CA ALA A 254 -107.53 90.41 -7.61
C ALA A 254 -107.55 91.32 -8.85
N ALA A 255 -107.10 90.82 -10.02
CA ALA A 255 -107.23 91.54 -11.29
C ALA A 255 -108.70 91.70 -11.72
N ARG A 256 -109.54 90.71 -11.39
CA ARG A 256 -110.99 90.69 -11.67
C ARG A 256 -111.77 91.72 -10.85
N ALA A 257 -111.31 92.04 -9.64
CA ALA A 257 -111.88 93.05 -8.75
C ALA A 257 -111.51 94.51 -9.10
N GLY A 258 -110.71 94.73 -10.16
CA GLY A 258 -110.38 96.07 -10.66
C GLY A 258 -109.59 96.94 -9.67
N GLU A 259 -109.94 98.22 -9.54
CA GLU A 259 -109.25 99.19 -8.66
C GLU A 259 -109.22 98.76 -7.18
N ALA A 260 -110.27 98.07 -6.69
CA ALA A 260 -110.34 97.60 -5.30
C ALA A 260 -109.40 96.43 -4.98
N GLY A 261 -108.94 95.69 -6.00
CA GLY A 261 -108.07 94.51 -5.87
C GLY A 261 -106.57 94.78 -6.02
N LYS A 262 -106.15 96.00 -6.39
CA LYS A 262 -104.74 96.34 -6.68
C LYS A 262 -103.77 95.97 -5.54
N GLY A 263 -104.13 96.24 -4.29
CA GLY A 263 -103.28 95.88 -3.14
C GLY A 263 -103.11 94.37 -2.95
N PHE A 264 -104.19 93.60 -3.18
CA PHE A 264 -104.17 92.14 -3.13
C PHE A 264 -103.38 91.54 -4.30
N ALA A 265 -103.45 92.13 -5.49
CA ALA A 265 -102.70 91.69 -6.66
C ALA A 265 -101.17 91.78 -6.44
N VAL A 266 -100.70 92.85 -5.79
CA VAL A 266 -99.27 93.03 -5.45
C VAL A 266 -98.82 91.96 -4.46
N VAL A 267 -99.62 91.68 -3.41
CA VAL A 267 -99.29 90.63 -2.43
C VAL A 267 -99.31 89.25 -3.08
N ALA A 268 -100.27 88.97 -3.97
CA ALA A 268 -100.36 87.70 -4.68
C ALA A 268 -99.16 87.48 -5.62
N ASP A 269 -98.70 88.50 -6.37
CA ASP A 269 -97.50 88.40 -7.21
C ASP A 269 -96.21 88.25 -6.38
N GLU A 270 -96.15 88.84 -5.18
CA GLU A 270 -95.01 88.65 -4.27
C GLU A 270 -94.97 87.24 -3.67
N ILE A 271 -96.13 86.67 -3.28
CA ILE A 271 -96.24 85.26 -2.86
C ILE A 271 -95.83 84.33 -4.01
N ARG A 272 -96.23 84.66 -5.25
CA ARG A 272 -95.85 83.90 -6.45
C ARG A 272 -94.33 83.86 -6.64
N LYS A 273 -93.67 85.02 -6.55
CA LYS A 273 -92.20 85.11 -6.64
C LYS A 273 -91.51 84.34 -5.50
N LEU A 274 -92.01 84.42 -4.27
CA LEU A 274 -91.50 83.65 -3.13
C LEU A 274 -91.67 82.14 -3.34
N ALA A 275 -92.80 81.71 -3.92
CA ALA A 275 -93.05 80.31 -4.27
C ALA A 275 -92.10 79.81 -5.37
N ASP A 276 -91.90 80.60 -6.44
CA ASP A 276 -90.94 80.28 -7.51
C ASP A 276 -89.49 80.22 -6.97
N GLN A 277 -89.10 81.16 -6.10
CA GLN A 277 -87.78 81.17 -5.47
C GLN A 277 -87.58 79.99 -4.51
N SER A 278 -88.61 79.61 -3.77
CA SER A 278 -88.60 78.44 -2.88
C SER A 278 -88.52 77.13 -3.69
N SER A 279 -89.24 77.05 -4.81
CA SER A 279 -89.18 75.91 -5.74
C SER A 279 -87.78 75.75 -6.32
N LYS A 280 -87.17 76.86 -6.75
CA LYS A 280 -85.79 76.87 -7.24
C LYS A 280 -84.80 76.41 -6.16
N THR A 281 -84.94 76.92 -4.94
CA THR A 281 -84.10 76.51 -3.79
C THR A 281 -84.26 75.02 -3.47
N ALA A 282 -85.49 74.49 -3.50
CA ALA A 282 -85.75 73.06 -3.28
C ALA A 282 -85.18 72.19 -4.41
N THR A 283 -85.19 72.67 -5.65
CA THR A 283 -84.53 72.02 -6.79
C THR A 283 -83.01 71.99 -6.61
N ASP A 284 -82.41 73.10 -6.18
CA ASP A 284 -80.97 73.18 -5.90
C ASP A 284 -80.57 72.24 -4.74
N ILE A 285 -81.38 72.14 -3.67
CA ILE A 285 -81.18 71.16 -2.59
C ILE A 285 -81.20 69.74 -3.14
N LYS A 286 -82.18 69.40 -3.99
CA LYS A 286 -82.26 68.06 -4.61
C LYS A 286 -81.01 67.75 -5.44
N GLN A 287 -80.51 68.72 -6.19
CA GLN A 287 -79.28 68.55 -6.97
C GLN A 287 -78.06 68.34 -6.06
N VAL A 288 -77.92 69.10 -4.98
CA VAL A 288 -76.84 68.93 -4.00
C VAL A 288 -76.91 67.54 -3.33
N VAL A 289 -78.10 67.12 -2.89
CA VAL A 289 -78.31 65.79 -2.30
C VAL A 289 -77.90 64.68 -3.26
N ARG A 290 -78.27 64.79 -4.54
CA ARG A 290 -77.86 63.84 -5.57
C ARG A 290 -76.34 63.77 -5.70
N THR A 291 -75.65 64.91 -5.79
CA THR A 291 -74.18 64.95 -5.88
C THR A 291 -73.52 64.37 -4.62
N VAL A 292 -74.10 64.59 -3.43
CA VAL A 292 -73.62 63.98 -2.18
C VAL A 292 -73.77 62.46 -2.22
N ASN A 293 -74.92 61.94 -2.64
CA ASN A 293 -75.13 60.49 -2.77
C ASN A 293 -74.17 59.85 -3.78
N GLU A 294 -74.01 60.46 -4.97
CA GLU A 294 -73.04 59.99 -5.98
C GLU A 294 -71.61 59.97 -5.42
N SER A 295 -71.23 60.94 -4.59
CA SER A 295 -69.92 60.99 -3.94
C SER A 295 -69.75 59.91 -2.85
N VAL A 296 -70.80 59.63 -2.08
CA VAL A 296 -70.81 58.57 -1.07
C VAL A 296 -70.73 57.19 -1.71
N ASP A 297 -71.44 56.96 -2.80
CA ASP A 297 -71.39 55.70 -3.54
C ASP A 297 -69.98 55.44 -4.09
N ALA A 298 -69.36 56.46 -4.71
CA ALA A 298 -67.99 56.37 -5.21
C ALA A 298 -66.96 56.12 -4.09
N LEU A 299 -67.15 56.75 -2.91
CA LEU A 299 -66.30 56.52 -1.74
C LEU A 299 -66.46 55.09 -1.21
N THR A 300 -67.69 54.58 -1.17
CA THR A 300 -67.99 53.21 -0.73
C THR A 300 -67.37 52.18 -1.65
N GLU A 301 -67.47 52.38 -2.97
CA GLU A 301 -66.83 51.51 -3.96
C GLU A 301 -65.31 51.51 -3.78
N SER A 302 -64.70 52.69 -3.67
CA SER A 302 -63.25 52.84 -3.46
C SER A 302 -62.77 52.19 -2.15
N ALA A 303 -63.52 52.38 -1.06
CA ALA A 303 -63.23 51.75 0.21
C ALA A 303 -63.41 50.23 0.16
N GLY A 304 -64.39 49.73 -0.60
CA GLY A 304 -64.56 48.30 -0.85
C GLY A 304 -63.37 47.68 -1.57
N VAL A 305 -62.81 48.37 -2.58
CA VAL A 305 -61.58 47.95 -3.26
C VAL A 305 -60.40 47.88 -2.28
N LEU A 306 -60.21 48.91 -1.44
CA LEU A 306 -59.14 48.93 -0.43
C LEU A 306 -59.30 47.80 0.61
N LEU A 307 -60.52 47.56 1.10
CA LEU A 307 -60.80 46.48 2.04
C LEU A 307 -60.51 45.11 1.40
N ASN A 308 -60.87 44.91 0.13
CA ASN A 308 -60.58 43.67 -0.58
C ASN A 308 -59.06 43.46 -0.79
N PHE A 309 -58.32 44.53 -1.11
CA PHE A 309 -56.85 44.48 -1.18
C PHE A 309 -56.21 44.14 0.18
N MET A 310 -56.69 44.76 1.27
CA MET A 310 -56.21 44.42 2.61
C MET A 310 -56.46 42.94 2.96
N ASP A 311 -57.68 42.45 2.72
CA ASP A 311 -58.10 41.08 3.07
C ASP A 311 -57.36 40.02 2.23
N LYS A 312 -57.30 40.20 0.91
CA LYS A 312 -56.77 39.17 0.01
C LYS A 312 -55.27 39.22 -0.19
N ASP A 313 -54.68 40.40 -0.21
CA ASP A 313 -53.27 40.59 -0.55
C ASP A 313 -52.45 40.82 0.71
N VAL A 314 -52.74 41.87 1.49
CA VAL A 314 -51.89 42.26 2.65
C VAL A 314 -51.87 41.20 3.74
N LEU A 315 -53.02 40.72 4.22
CA LEU A 315 -53.07 39.68 5.26
C LEU A 315 -52.45 38.37 4.80
N ASN A 316 -52.64 38.01 3.54
CA ASN A 316 -52.06 36.81 2.94
C ASN A 316 -50.53 36.94 2.80
N ASP A 317 -50.01 38.11 2.45
CA ASP A 317 -48.58 38.37 2.37
C ASP A 317 -47.91 38.29 3.75
N TYR A 318 -48.57 38.74 4.81
CA TYR A 318 -48.07 38.48 6.17
C TYR A 318 -48.06 36.99 6.52
N GLN A 319 -49.09 36.23 6.15
CA GLN A 319 -49.08 34.77 6.34
C GLN A 319 -47.94 34.09 5.58
N LYS A 320 -47.62 34.55 4.36
CA LYS A 320 -46.45 34.07 3.62
C LYS A 320 -45.15 34.40 4.35
N LEU A 321 -44.99 35.63 4.84
CA LEU A 321 -43.80 36.03 5.61
C LEU A 321 -43.60 35.19 6.87
N ILE A 322 -44.69 34.89 7.61
CA ILE A 322 -44.66 34.00 8.77
C ILE A 322 -44.13 32.62 8.36
N LYS A 323 -44.69 32.03 7.29
CA LYS A 323 -44.24 30.73 6.76
C LYS A 323 -42.78 30.77 6.30
N THR A 324 -42.34 31.86 5.67
CA THR A 324 -40.93 32.04 5.27
C THR A 324 -40.01 32.09 6.47
N GLY A 325 -40.38 32.80 7.54
CA GLY A 325 -39.63 32.81 8.80
C GLY A 325 -39.54 31.41 9.43
N GLU A 326 -40.63 30.65 9.45
CA GLU A 326 -40.64 29.26 9.91
C GLU A 326 -39.73 28.35 9.08
N GLN A 327 -39.77 28.51 7.76
CA GLN A 327 -38.93 27.73 6.86
C GLN A 327 -37.44 28.06 7.05
N TYR A 328 -37.07 29.33 7.09
CA TYR A 328 -35.66 29.73 7.33
C TYR A 328 -35.14 29.30 8.70
N TYR A 329 -36.01 29.28 9.71
CA TYR A 329 -35.65 28.71 11.01
C TYR A 329 -35.33 27.22 10.90
N ALA A 330 -36.18 26.44 10.23
CA ALA A 330 -35.98 25.02 10.01
C ALA A 330 -34.73 24.72 9.16
N ASP A 331 -34.54 25.46 8.07
CA ASP A 331 -33.37 25.34 7.18
C ASP A 331 -32.08 25.65 7.94
N SER A 332 -32.09 26.66 8.81
CA SER A 332 -30.95 26.99 9.66
C SER A 332 -30.62 25.87 10.66
N MET A 333 -31.63 25.29 11.31
CA MET A 333 -31.43 24.16 12.22
C MET A 333 -30.80 22.95 11.49
N GLN A 334 -31.27 22.67 10.27
CA GLN A 334 -30.68 21.61 9.44
C GLN A 334 -29.23 21.93 9.05
N PHE A 335 -28.95 23.18 8.67
CA PHE A 335 -27.59 23.61 8.34
C PHE A 335 -26.65 23.52 9.55
N SER A 336 -27.11 23.91 10.75
CA SER A 336 -26.37 23.76 12.01
C SER A 336 -26.04 22.29 12.30
N SER A 337 -27.01 21.37 12.11
CA SER A 337 -26.78 19.93 12.24
C SER A 337 -25.70 19.42 11.29
N MET A 338 -25.77 19.82 10.01
CA MET A 338 -24.77 19.45 9.00
C MET A 338 -23.37 19.95 9.35
N MET A 339 -23.26 21.17 9.91
CA MET A 339 -21.98 21.71 10.37
C MET A 339 -21.41 20.91 11.55
N ASN A 340 -22.26 20.47 12.48
CA ASN A 340 -21.83 19.58 13.56
C ASN A 340 -21.34 18.22 13.03
N GLU A 341 -22.03 17.63 12.05
CA GLU A 341 -21.61 16.39 11.39
C GLU A 341 -20.26 16.55 10.67
N PHE A 342 -20.01 17.68 10.01
CA PHE A 342 -18.70 17.97 9.41
C PHE A 342 -17.61 18.12 10.46
N ASN A 343 -17.91 18.72 11.62
CA ASN A 343 -16.95 18.83 12.70
C ASN A 343 -16.60 17.44 13.27
N ASP A 344 -17.58 16.56 13.47
CA ASP A 344 -17.35 15.20 13.94
C ASP A 344 -16.60 14.35 12.91
N SER A 345 -16.92 14.51 11.63
CA SER A 345 -16.16 13.90 10.52
C SER A 345 -14.71 14.38 10.51
N SER A 346 -14.47 15.66 10.81
CA SER A 346 -13.11 16.22 10.91
C SER A 346 -12.33 15.58 12.06
N LYS A 347 -12.95 15.36 13.23
CA LYS A 347 -12.33 14.64 14.36
C LYS A 347 -11.97 13.20 14.00
N ALA A 348 -12.88 12.47 13.33
CA ALA A 348 -12.63 11.11 12.87
C ALA A 348 -11.49 11.05 11.84
N MET A 349 -11.42 12.04 10.94
CA MET A 349 -10.35 12.15 9.96
C MET A 349 -9.00 12.46 10.62
N ASN A 350 -8.99 13.31 11.67
CA ASN A 350 -7.79 13.57 12.47
C ASN A 350 -7.25 12.29 13.13
N GLN A 351 -8.12 11.46 13.71
CA GLN A 351 -7.75 10.16 14.27
C GLN A 351 -7.17 9.22 13.20
N SER A 352 -7.82 9.15 12.03
CA SER A 352 -7.33 8.34 10.90
C SER A 352 -5.93 8.78 10.44
N VAL A 353 -5.69 10.09 10.40
CA VAL A 353 -4.36 10.62 10.07
C VAL A 353 -3.33 10.28 11.14
N SER A 354 -3.68 10.34 12.42
CA SER A 354 -2.78 9.90 13.49
C SER A 354 -2.35 8.44 13.33
N ILE A 355 -3.26 7.56 12.91
CA ILE A 355 -2.95 6.16 12.59
C ILE A 355 -1.98 6.09 11.39
N ILE A 356 -2.18 6.89 10.35
CA ILE A 356 -1.27 6.97 9.19
C ILE A 356 0.13 7.39 9.63
N VAL A 357 0.24 8.42 10.48
CA VAL A 357 1.55 8.87 11.00
C VAL A 357 2.28 7.74 11.72
N ASN A 358 1.60 7.02 12.61
CA ASN A 358 2.19 5.87 13.31
C ASN A 358 2.60 4.75 12.33
N ALA A 359 1.81 4.48 11.30
CA ALA A 359 2.15 3.50 10.27
C ALA A 359 3.39 3.94 9.46
N LEU A 360 3.53 5.23 9.16
CA LEU A 360 4.71 5.77 8.47
C LEU A 360 5.98 5.65 9.32
N GLU A 361 5.88 5.85 10.64
CA GLU A 361 7.00 5.61 11.55
C GLU A 361 7.46 4.15 11.49
N GLN A 362 6.51 3.20 11.50
CA GLN A 362 6.81 1.77 11.37
C GLN A 362 7.43 1.44 10.01
N VAL A 363 6.92 2.00 8.92
CA VAL A 363 7.49 1.82 7.58
C VAL A 363 8.91 2.39 7.51
N SER A 364 9.14 3.58 8.06
CA SER A 364 10.46 4.21 8.12
C SER A 364 11.46 3.35 8.90
N ALA A 365 11.05 2.81 10.06
CA ALA A 365 11.86 1.89 10.84
C ALA A 365 12.19 0.60 10.07
N SER A 366 11.20 0.02 9.37
CA SER A 366 11.38 -1.17 8.54
C SER A 366 12.34 -0.93 7.36
N VAL A 367 12.23 0.22 6.69
CA VAL A 367 13.15 0.62 5.61
C VAL A 367 14.57 0.78 6.15
N SER A 368 14.74 1.43 7.32
CA SER A 368 16.05 1.59 7.96
C SER A 368 16.67 0.25 8.34
N GLN A 369 15.90 -0.65 8.96
CA GLN A 369 16.34 -2.00 9.30
C GLN A 369 16.70 -2.81 8.05
N SER A 370 15.88 -2.74 7.01
CA SER A 370 16.11 -3.43 5.74
C SER A 370 17.37 -2.93 5.04
N ALA A 371 17.61 -1.61 5.03
CA ALA A 371 18.85 -1.02 4.53
C ALA A 371 20.08 -1.54 5.29
N GLY A 372 20.00 -1.65 6.62
CA GLY A 372 21.05 -2.29 7.42
C GLY A 372 21.27 -3.77 7.06
N GLY A 373 20.18 -4.51 6.82
CA GLY A 373 20.23 -5.90 6.35
C GLY A 373 20.91 -6.04 4.99
N VAL A 374 20.60 -5.16 4.03
CA VAL A 374 21.22 -5.10 2.69
C VAL A 374 22.72 -4.86 2.80
N VAL A 375 23.15 -3.93 3.65
CA VAL A 375 24.59 -3.70 3.92
C VAL A 375 25.24 -4.96 4.48
N SER A 376 24.60 -5.66 5.42
CA SER A 376 25.14 -6.91 5.95
C SER A 376 25.24 -8.01 4.89
N ILE A 377 24.26 -8.12 3.98
CA ILE A 377 24.31 -9.08 2.87
C ILE A 377 25.47 -8.74 1.92
N SER A 378 25.66 -7.47 1.58
CA SER A 378 26.77 -7.02 0.74
C SER A 378 28.13 -7.44 1.33
N VAL A 379 28.35 -7.18 2.62
CA VAL A 379 29.59 -7.56 3.33
C VAL A 379 29.80 -9.07 3.33
N LYS A 380 28.78 -9.86 3.66
CA LYS A 380 28.88 -11.34 3.68
C LYS A 380 29.12 -11.91 2.28
N THR A 381 28.52 -11.31 1.26
CA THR A 381 28.70 -11.73 -0.15
C THR A 381 30.13 -11.46 -0.61
N ALA A 382 30.71 -10.32 -0.21
CA ALA A 382 32.12 -10.02 -0.46
C ALA A 382 33.07 -11.00 0.26
N GLU A 383 32.74 -11.40 1.49
CA GLU A 383 33.49 -12.43 2.22
C GLU A 383 33.45 -13.79 1.50
N VAL A 384 32.26 -14.22 1.06
CA VAL A 384 32.09 -15.45 0.26
C VAL A 384 32.92 -15.39 -1.03
N ALA A 385 32.91 -14.26 -1.74
CA ALA A 385 33.76 -14.07 -2.93
C ALA A 385 35.25 -14.29 -2.62
N GLY A 386 35.72 -13.76 -1.48
CA GLY A 386 37.07 -13.98 -0.98
C GLY A 386 37.38 -15.46 -0.71
N LYS A 387 36.46 -16.17 -0.04
CA LYS A 387 36.59 -17.60 0.24
C LYS A 387 36.58 -18.47 -1.02
N VAL A 388 35.81 -18.11 -2.04
CA VAL A 388 35.82 -18.79 -3.34
C VAL A 388 37.21 -18.69 -4.00
N SER A 389 37.85 -17.53 -3.91
CA SER A 389 39.22 -17.33 -4.41
C SER A 389 40.23 -18.21 -3.67
N GLU A 390 40.11 -18.31 -2.34
CA GLU A 390 40.93 -19.19 -1.51
C GLU A 390 40.78 -20.68 -1.87
N VAL A 391 39.52 -21.14 -2.04
CA VAL A 391 39.21 -22.51 -2.48
C VAL A 391 39.80 -22.81 -3.86
N LYS A 392 39.72 -21.85 -4.79
CA LYS A 392 40.32 -21.98 -6.13
C LYS A 392 41.82 -22.19 -6.03
N SER A 393 42.52 -21.37 -5.23
CA SER A 393 43.97 -21.48 -5.03
C SER A 393 44.36 -22.83 -4.40
N SER A 394 43.64 -23.26 -3.35
CA SER A 394 43.89 -24.55 -2.70
C SER A 394 43.65 -25.73 -3.65
N THR A 395 42.61 -25.67 -4.47
CA THR A 395 42.29 -26.70 -5.47
C THR A 395 43.38 -26.81 -6.54
N GLN A 396 43.93 -25.68 -7.01
CA GLN A 396 45.06 -25.67 -7.92
C GLN A 396 46.32 -26.32 -7.31
N ASN A 397 46.61 -26.05 -6.03
CA ASN A 397 47.72 -26.69 -5.33
C ASN A 397 47.53 -28.20 -5.19
N ASN A 398 46.31 -28.65 -4.91
CA ASN A 398 45.95 -30.06 -4.84
C ASN A 398 46.09 -30.75 -6.21
N LEU A 399 45.68 -30.09 -7.29
CA LEU A 399 45.82 -30.60 -8.66
C LEU A 399 47.30 -30.77 -9.02
N VAL A 400 48.15 -29.78 -8.71
CA VAL A 400 49.61 -29.86 -8.93
C VAL A 400 50.22 -31.01 -8.12
N SER A 401 49.84 -31.15 -6.84
CA SER A 401 50.36 -32.20 -5.97
C SER A 401 49.94 -33.60 -6.43
N SER A 402 48.70 -33.74 -6.89
CA SER A 402 48.17 -35.01 -7.43
C SER A 402 48.85 -35.37 -8.75
N LYS A 403 49.08 -34.40 -9.65
CA LYS A 403 49.87 -34.64 -10.87
C LYS A 403 51.29 -35.10 -10.55
N LYS A 404 51.96 -34.46 -9.60
CA LYS A 404 53.29 -34.89 -9.13
C LYS A 404 53.28 -36.32 -8.58
N LEU A 405 52.25 -36.68 -7.79
CA LEU A 405 52.10 -38.04 -7.27
C LEU A 405 51.93 -39.06 -8.39
N LYS A 406 51.05 -38.78 -9.35
CA LYS A 406 50.85 -39.59 -10.56
C LYS A 406 52.15 -39.78 -11.34
N ASP A 407 52.94 -38.72 -11.49
CA ASP A 407 54.23 -38.74 -12.16
C ASP A 407 55.30 -39.54 -11.40
N GLN A 408 55.25 -39.59 -10.07
CA GLN A 408 56.16 -40.47 -9.31
C GLN A 408 55.75 -41.94 -9.46
N VAL A 409 54.45 -42.23 -9.42
CA VAL A 409 53.94 -43.61 -9.56
C VAL A 409 54.17 -44.15 -10.97
N SER A 410 54.07 -43.31 -12.01
CA SER A 410 54.27 -43.71 -13.41
C SER A 410 55.71 -44.11 -13.76
N LYS A 411 56.69 -43.78 -12.90
CA LYS A 411 58.08 -44.28 -13.05
C LYS A 411 58.20 -45.78 -12.79
N PHE A 412 57.24 -46.37 -12.08
CA PHE A 412 57.22 -47.79 -11.78
C PHE A 412 56.51 -48.58 -12.88
N THR A 413 57.16 -49.63 -13.35
CA THR A 413 56.52 -50.63 -14.21
C THR A 413 55.88 -51.68 -13.32
N LEU A 414 54.55 -51.67 -13.19
CA LEU A 414 53.81 -52.52 -12.24
C LEU A 414 53.61 -53.97 -12.72
#